data_AF-A0A437GXT8-F1
#
_entry.id   AF-A0A437GXT8-F1
#
_cell.length_a   1.000
_cell.length_b   1.000
_cell.length_c   1.000
_cell.angle_alpha   90.00
_cell.angle_beta   90.00
_cell.angle_gamma   90.00
#
_symmetry.space_group_name_H-M   'P 1'
#
loop_
_entity.id
_entity.type
_entity.pdbx_description
1 polymer ?
#
loop_
_entity_poly.entity_id
_entity_poly.type
_entity_poly.pdbx_seq_one_letter_code
_entity_poly.pdbx_strand_id
1 'polypeptide(L)'
;MVLVTALLALAVLAGWRLIAQVEGDRGIAPFANTGDFEVGGIKVNTTGKNAIEARENGWKEAQRKAWEVLYERTHAGEKAPVLPESQLQSMISAVVIEREEIGPRRYIATLGVIFDRARTGEIFGTTNSLTRSAPQLVVPIVYQGGVGQLYEMRTPWQRAWAEYRNANSPIDYVRPYGGGGESLLLTAGQMGRRSRSWWRVILDEFGAANVVFPVARLERQWPGGPVKGTFTARYGADNTYLASFTMTAKTEEALPAMLAQAVNKLDSIYAQALASGKLSADKTLDIEEGVIDPELLAALTAAANDGAAPAPVARETSAATPAPAQTATPAGISIAVQIATPDPASFDAALRALNSVPGVTGTTTSSLAIGGTSVMQVGYSGDIAALAGSLRARGWQVTQGTDALRISR
;
A
#
# COMPACT_ATOMS: atom_id res chain seq x y z
N MET A 1 -50.89 3.87 -18.83
CA MET A 1 -49.71 3.04 -19.14
C MET A 1 -48.47 3.85 -19.51
N VAL A 2 -48.59 4.93 -20.28
CA VAL A 2 -47.45 5.76 -20.74
C VAL A 2 -46.71 6.51 -19.60
N LEU A 3 -47.40 6.85 -18.51
CA LEU A 3 -46.78 7.55 -17.37
C LEU A 3 -45.84 6.65 -16.53
N VAL A 4 -46.18 5.36 -16.43
CA VAL A 4 -45.42 4.38 -15.64
C VAL A 4 -44.14 3.97 -16.36
N THR A 5 -44.20 3.86 -17.69
CA THR A 5 -43.02 3.62 -18.52
C THR A 5 -42.06 4.82 -18.54
N ALA A 6 -42.56 6.05 -18.50
CA ALA A 6 -41.72 7.24 -18.40
C ALA A 6 -40.99 7.35 -17.03
N LEU A 7 -41.66 6.99 -15.93
CA LEU A 7 -41.06 6.96 -14.58
C LEU A 7 -40.02 5.84 -14.42
N LEU A 8 -40.27 4.66 -15.00
CA LEU A 8 -39.30 3.56 -15.04
C LEU A 8 -38.08 3.90 -15.90
N ALA A 9 -38.26 4.58 -17.03
CA ALA A 9 -37.14 5.04 -17.85
C ALA A 9 -36.29 6.11 -17.13
N LEU A 10 -36.92 7.01 -16.38
CA LEU A 10 -36.20 8.00 -15.57
C LEU A 10 -35.45 7.36 -14.39
N ALA A 11 -36.02 6.33 -13.76
CA ALA A 11 -35.38 5.59 -12.66
C ALA A 11 -34.20 4.73 -13.13
N VAL A 12 -34.28 4.15 -14.34
CA VAL A 12 -33.16 3.42 -14.95
C VAL A 12 -32.02 4.37 -15.37
N LEU A 13 -32.36 5.55 -15.90
CA LEU A 13 -31.38 6.60 -16.21
C LEU A 13 -30.77 7.24 -14.96
N ALA A 14 -31.50 7.33 -13.85
CA ALA A 14 -30.99 7.79 -12.56
C ALA A 14 -30.15 6.72 -11.84
N GLY A 15 -30.49 5.43 -11.97
CA GLY A 15 -29.75 4.31 -11.37
C GLY A 15 -28.37 4.09 -11.98
N TRP A 16 -28.17 4.41 -13.27
CA TRP A 16 -26.86 4.39 -13.93
C TRP A 16 -25.98 5.61 -13.63
N ARG A 17 -26.50 6.63 -12.95
CA ARG A 17 -25.75 7.83 -12.53
C ARG A 17 -25.23 7.76 -11.08
N LEU A 18 -25.37 6.61 -10.42
CA LEU A 18 -24.83 6.33 -9.08
C LEU A 18 -23.54 5.49 -9.11
N ILE A 19 -22.79 5.49 -10.22
CA ILE A 19 -21.35 5.26 -10.12
C ILE A 19 -20.78 6.55 -9.54
N ALA A 20 -20.43 6.50 -8.26
CA ALA A 20 -19.86 7.63 -7.53
C ALA A 20 -18.75 8.28 -8.37
N GLN A 21 -18.81 9.61 -8.50
CA GLN A 21 -17.78 10.46 -9.10
C GLN A 21 -16.46 10.39 -8.30
N VAL A 22 -15.77 9.25 -8.37
CA VAL A 22 -14.35 9.11 -8.03
C VAL A 22 -13.57 8.95 -9.34
N GLU A 23 -14.03 9.63 -10.38
CA GLU A 23 -13.45 9.60 -11.72
C GLU A 23 -12.58 10.85 -11.90
N GLY A 24 -11.46 10.83 -11.19
CA GLY A 24 -10.35 11.76 -11.39
C GLY A 24 -9.08 10.95 -11.57
N ASP A 25 -8.10 11.50 -12.28
CA ASP A 25 -6.78 10.89 -12.47
C ASP A 25 -6.02 10.88 -11.13
N ARG A 26 -6.38 9.93 -10.26
CA ARG A 26 -5.86 9.72 -8.91
C ARG A 26 -4.92 8.52 -8.88
N GLY A 27 -4.04 8.52 -7.90
CA GLY A 27 -3.10 7.44 -7.68
C GLY A 27 -1.91 7.46 -8.64
N ILE A 28 -0.75 6.98 -8.16
CA ILE A 28 0.47 6.76 -8.95
C ILE A 28 1.00 5.40 -8.52
N ALA A 29 1.09 4.47 -9.47
CA ALA A 29 1.51 3.10 -9.17
C ALA A 29 2.96 3.12 -8.70
N PRO A 30 3.27 2.54 -7.54
CA PRO A 30 4.65 2.42 -7.10
C PRO A 30 5.41 1.51 -8.08
N PHE A 31 6.69 1.79 -8.28
CA PHE A 31 7.54 0.84 -8.99
C PHE A 31 7.64 -0.46 -8.20
N ALA A 32 7.60 -1.58 -8.93
CA ALA A 32 7.78 -2.89 -8.36
C ALA A 32 9.18 -2.98 -7.73
N ASN A 33 9.24 -3.27 -6.43
CA ASN A 33 10.49 -3.60 -5.78
C ASN A 33 10.82 -5.05 -6.12
N THR A 34 11.65 -5.26 -7.13
CA THR A 34 12.44 -6.49 -7.19
C THR A 34 13.38 -6.41 -5.99
N GLY A 35 13.42 -7.42 -5.13
CA GLY A 35 14.22 -7.37 -3.89
C GLY A 35 15.72 -7.14 -4.11
N ASP A 36 16.19 -7.05 -5.34
CA ASP A 36 17.57 -6.84 -5.77
C ASP A 36 18.12 -5.47 -5.36
N PHE A 37 19.42 -5.37 -5.07
CA PHE A 37 20.05 -4.09 -4.73
C PHE A 37 20.27 -3.25 -5.99
N GLU A 38 19.94 -1.97 -5.93
CA GLU A 38 20.09 -1.07 -7.09
C GLU A 38 20.97 0.13 -6.75
N VAL A 39 21.91 0.43 -7.65
CA VAL A 39 22.76 1.62 -7.58
C VAL A 39 22.66 2.38 -8.91
N GLY A 40 21.88 3.45 -8.92
CA GLY A 40 21.73 4.38 -10.05
C GLY A 40 22.73 5.53 -10.06
N GLY A 41 22.72 6.29 -11.15
CA GLY A 41 23.44 7.56 -11.28
C GLY A 41 24.96 7.44 -11.47
N ILE A 42 25.47 6.28 -11.86
CA ILE A 42 26.90 6.03 -12.02
C ILE A 42 27.40 6.65 -13.32
N LYS A 43 28.20 7.71 -13.20
CA LYS A 43 28.80 8.41 -14.34
C LYS A 43 30.09 7.73 -14.77
N VAL A 44 30.16 7.37 -16.05
CA VAL A 44 31.36 6.80 -16.69
C VAL A 44 31.76 7.59 -17.92
N ASN A 45 33.07 7.63 -18.15
CA ASN A 45 33.68 8.28 -19.30
C ASN A 45 34.93 7.49 -19.69
N THR A 46 34.75 6.52 -20.59
CA THR A 46 35.78 5.55 -20.97
C THR A 46 36.18 5.69 -22.43
N THR A 47 37.34 5.16 -22.76
CA THR A 47 37.85 5.11 -24.14
C THR A 47 38.22 3.69 -24.55
N GLY A 48 38.25 3.43 -25.85
CA GLY A 48 38.61 2.14 -26.44
C GLY A 48 39.25 2.27 -27.82
N LYS A 49 39.65 1.15 -28.43
CA LYS A 49 40.15 1.15 -29.81
C LYS A 49 39.01 1.38 -30.81
N ASN A 50 37.79 1.03 -30.42
CA ASN A 50 36.55 1.29 -31.15
C ASN A 50 35.41 1.60 -30.15
N ALA A 51 34.22 1.90 -30.68
CA ALA A 51 33.04 2.24 -29.89
C ALA A 51 32.58 1.10 -28.97
N ILE A 52 32.70 -0.16 -29.42
CA ILE A 52 32.28 -1.35 -28.66
C ILE A 52 33.18 -1.54 -27.44
N GLU A 53 34.50 -1.52 -27.64
CA GLU A 53 35.47 -1.66 -26.54
C GLU A 53 35.37 -0.48 -25.56
N ALA A 54 35.12 0.75 -26.05
CA ALA A 54 34.88 1.89 -25.18
C ALA A 54 33.66 1.69 -24.29
N ARG A 55 32.57 1.14 -24.85
CA ARG A 55 31.34 0.81 -24.12
C ARG A 55 31.54 -0.30 -23.10
N GLU A 56 32.20 -1.40 -23.48
CA GLU A 56 32.51 -2.51 -22.58
C GLU A 56 33.34 -2.03 -21.38
N ASN A 57 34.37 -1.20 -21.62
CA ASN A 57 35.15 -0.58 -20.55
C ASN A 57 34.28 0.30 -19.65
N GLY A 58 33.32 1.02 -20.24
CA GLY A 58 32.37 1.85 -19.50
C GLY A 58 31.47 1.04 -18.58
N TRP A 59 30.97 -0.10 -19.05
CA TRP A 59 30.16 -0.99 -18.24
C TRP A 59 30.97 -1.60 -17.10
N LYS A 60 32.19 -2.09 -17.38
CA LYS A 60 33.11 -2.61 -16.37
C LYS A 60 33.43 -1.59 -15.28
N GLU A 61 33.72 -0.35 -15.67
CA GLU A 61 33.97 0.75 -14.73
C GLU A 61 32.72 1.07 -13.89
N ALA A 62 31.54 1.11 -14.52
CA ALA A 62 30.29 1.36 -13.82
C ALA A 62 29.99 0.29 -12.78
N GLN A 63 30.20 -0.98 -13.12
CA GLN A 63 30.01 -2.11 -12.21
C GLN A 63 30.90 -2.00 -10.98
N ARG A 64 32.19 -1.66 -11.16
CA ARG A 64 33.13 -1.49 -10.04
C ARG A 64 32.73 -0.33 -9.13
N LYS A 65 32.40 0.83 -9.71
CA LYS A 65 31.93 1.99 -8.93
C LYS A 65 30.62 1.70 -8.21
N ALA A 66 29.70 1.00 -8.86
CA ALA A 66 28.43 0.62 -8.25
C ALA A 66 28.63 -0.31 -7.05
N TRP A 67 29.57 -1.25 -7.15
CA TRP A 67 29.96 -2.12 -6.03
C TRP A 67 30.52 -1.35 -4.86
N GLU A 68 31.44 -0.40 -5.11
CA GLU A 68 32.00 0.46 -4.08
C GLU A 68 30.90 1.23 -3.35
N VAL A 69 30.00 1.88 -4.10
CA VAL A 69 28.87 2.62 -3.55
C VAL A 69 27.91 1.69 -2.78
N LEU A 70 27.65 0.49 -3.27
CA LEU A 70 26.79 -0.47 -2.58
C LEU A 70 27.40 -0.92 -1.25
N TYR A 71 28.68 -1.28 -1.26
CA TYR A 71 29.39 -1.78 -0.09
C TYR A 71 29.53 -0.70 0.99
N GLU A 72 29.89 0.53 0.61
CA GLU A 72 29.96 1.66 1.53
C GLU A 72 28.61 1.93 2.21
N ARG A 73 27.50 1.77 1.47
CA ARG A 73 26.15 1.94 2.03
C ARG A 73 25.79 0.83 3.02
N THR A 74 26.22 -0.41 2.77
CA THR A 74 25.86 -1.56 3.63
C THR A 74 26.77 -1.71 4.84
N HIS A 75 28.04 -1.33 4.74
CA HIS A 75 29.07 -1.51 5.78
C HIS A 75 29.46 -0.18 6.45
N ALA A 76 28.49 0.73 6.63
CA ALA A 76 28.68 1.99 7.37
C ALA A 76 29.89 2.84 6.90
N GLY A 77 30.18 2.83 5.60
CA GLY A 77 31.28 3.59 5.01
C GLY A 77 32.63 2.86 4.96
N GLU A 78 32.67 1.56 5.26
CA GLU A 78 33.87 0.74 5.03
C GLU A 78 34.21 0.63 3.54
N LYS A 79 35.51 0.47 3.26
CA LYS A 79 36.01 0.36 1.88
C LYS A 79 35.69 -1.01 1.31
N ALA A 80 35.08 -1.03 0.13
CA ALA A 80 34.74 -2.26 -0.57
C ALA A 80 35.95 -3.16 -0.85
N PRO A 81 35.82 -4.49 -0.67
CA PRO A 81 36.85 -5.43 -1.09
C PRO A 81 36.97 -5.40 -2.61
N VAL A 82 38.22 -5.51 -3.08
CA VAL A 82 38.49 -5.62 -4.51
C VAL A 82 38.12 -7.03 -4.97
N LEU A 83 37.06 -7.13 -5.78
CA LEU A 83 36.61 -8.39 -6.34
C LEU A 83 37.16 -8.61 -7.76
N PRO A 84 37.45 -9.87 -8.14
CA PRO A 84 37.66 -10.24 -9.52
C PRO A 84 36.45 -9.86 -10.39
N GLU A 85 36.71 -9.40 -11.62
CA GLU A 85 35.64 -8.93 -12.51
C GLU A 85 34.60 -10.01 -12.83
N SER A 86 35.01 -11.28 -12.94
CA SER A 86 34.09 -12.42 -13.13
C SER A 86 33.14 -12.60 -11.95
N GLN A 87 33.63 -12.41 -10.72
CA GLN A 87 32.82 -12.49 -9.51
C GLN A 87 31.87 -11.29 -9.39
N LEU A 88 32.33 -10.10 -9.79
CA LEU A 88 31.46 -8.93 -9.85
C LEU A 88 30.31 -9.12 -10.85
N GLN A 89 30.63 -9.63 -12.05
CA GLN A 89 29.64 -9.91 -13.10
C GLN A 89 28.63 -10.97 -12.70
N SER A 90 29.03 -12.01 -11.96
CA SER A 90 28.09 -13.05 -11.52
C SER A 90 27.05 -12.54 -10.52
N MET A 91 27.33 -11.46 -9.81
CA MET A 91 26.37 -10.82 -8.89
C MET A 91 25.42 -9.85 -9.59
N ILE A 92 25.72 -9.43 -10.81
CA ILE A 92 24.92 -8.42 -11.52
C ILE A 92 23.76 -9.12 -12.23
N SER A 93 22.55 -8.68 -11.91
CA SER A 93 21.32 -9.12 -12.56
C SER A 93 21.08 -8.31 -13.85
N ALA A 94 21.26 -6.99 -13.78
CA ALA A 94 21.04 -6.10 -14.93
C ALA A 94 21.86 -4.80 -14.84
N VAL A 95 22.10 -4.18 -16.00
CA VAL A 95 22.63 -2.83 -16.12
C VAL A 95 21.59 -1.98 -16.86
N VAL A 96 21.16 -0.89 -16.24
CA VAL A 96 20.16 0.05 -16.75
C VAL A 96 20.88 1.25 -17.35
N ILE A 97 20.48 1.65 -18.56
CA ILE A 97 21.05 2.80 -19.25
C ILE A 97 20.14 4.00 -18.99
N GLU A 98 20.61 4.98 -18.22
CA GLU A 98 19.86 6.22 -17.97
C GLU A 98 20.12 7.25 -19.08
N ARG A 99 21.39 7.41 -19.45
CA ARG A 99 21.83 8.26 -20.56
C ARG A 99 23.08 7.66 -21.18
N GLU A 100 23.15 7.63 -22.51
CA GLU A 100 24.27 7.05 -23.24
C GLU A 100 24.64 7.93 -24.44
N GLU A 101 25.93 8.24 -24.56
CA GLU A 101 26.54 8.92 -25.70
C GLU A 101 27.74 8.11 -26.18
N ILE A 102 27.68 7.64 -27.43
CA ILE A 102 28.68 6.75 -28.03
C ILE A 102 29.41 7.52 -29.13
N GLY A 103 30.69 7.81 -28.89
CA GLY A 103 31.62 8.30 -29.90
C GLY A 103 32.43 7.16 -30.54
N PRO A 104 33.25 7.47 -31.56
CA PRO A 104 34.03 6.44 -32.28
C PRO A 104 35.00 5.64 -31.39
N ARG A 105 35.51 6.27 -30.33
CA ARG A 105 36.48 5.69 -29.37
C ARG A 105 36.25 6.11 -27.93
N ARG A 106 35.10 6.76 -27.65
CA ARG A 106 34.77 7.33 -26.34
C ARG A 106 33.33 6.99 -25.99
N TYR A 107 33.10 6.67 -24.74
CA TYR A 107 31.81 6.30 -24.21
C TYR A 107 31.52 7.13 -22.97
N ILE A 108 30.45 7.91 -22.99
CA ILE A 108 30.00 8.71 -21.85
C ILE A 108 28.59 8.26 -21.51
N ALA A 109 28.38 7.81 -20.27
CA ALA A 109 27.07 7.34 -19.85
C ALA A 109 26.79 7.61 -18.37
N THR A 110 25.50 7.67 -18.05
CA THR A 110 25.00 7.51 -16.69
C THR A 110 24.25 6.19 -16.64
N LEU A 111 24.73 5.28 -15.80
CA LEU A 111 24.27 3.89 -15.72
C LEU A 111 23.75 3.58 -14.31
N GLY A 112 22.76 2.70 -14.25
CA GLY A 112 22.34 2.01 -13.04
C GLY A 112 22.77 0.55 -13.08
N VAL A 113 23.15 -0.02 -11.94
CA VAL A 113 23.52 -1.44 -11.82
C VAL A 113 22.62 -2.09 -10.78
N ILE A 114 22.02 -3.23 -11.15
CA ILE A 114 21.17 -4.05 -10.31
C ILE A 114 21.95 -5.30 -9.92
N PHE A 115 22.11 -5.52 -8.62
CA PHE A 115 22.77 -6.68 -8.03
C PHE A 115 21.75 -7.65 -7.47
N ASP A 116 21.91 -8.92 -7.83
CA ASP A 116 21.16 -10.03 -7.22
C ASP A 116 21.46 -10.06 -5.72
N ARG A 117 20.41 -9.96 -4.90
CA ARG A 117 20.57 -9.89 -3.45
C ARG A 117 21.17 -11.16 -2.87
N ALA A 118 20.76 -12.33 -3.36
CA ALA A 118 21.19 -13.60 -2.78
C ALA A 118 22.70 -13.79 -2.99
N ARG A 119 23.18 -13.60 -4.23
CA ARG A 119 24.61 -13.72 -4.58
C ARG A 119 25.46 -12.67 -3.90
N THR A 120 24.93 -11.45 -3.77
CA THR A 120 25.65 -10.34 -3.14
C THR A 120 25.72 -10.50 -1.61
N GLY A 121 24.65 -11.03 -1.00
CA GLY A 121 24.58 -11.29 0.44
C GLY A 121 25.58 -12.35 0.92
N GLU A 122 25.93 -13.33 0.08
CA GLU A 122 26.98 -14.31 0.40
C GLU A 122 28.35 -13.66 0.62
N ILE A 123 28.68 -12.58 -0.11
CA ILE A 123 29.95 -11.86 0.03
C ILE A 123 29.96 -10.94 1.24
N PHE A 124 28.83 -10.29 1.54
CA PHE A 124 28.72 -9.47 2.73
C PHE A 124 28.95 -10.30 3.99
N GLY A 125 28.64 -11.60 3.97
CA GLY A 125 28.75 -12.46 5.15
C GLY A 125 27.65 -12.12 6.16
N THR A 126 27.63 -12.81 7.30
CA THR A 126 26.61 -12.63 8.36
C THR A 126 26.70 -11.27 9.08
N THR A 127 27.40 -10.27 8.51
CA THR A 127 27.39 -8.89 8.99
C THR A 127 26.02 -8.28 8.68
N ASN A 128 25.11 -8.48 9.64
CA ASN A 128 23.78 -7.89 9.71
C ASN A 128 23.08 -7.85 8.34
N SER A 129 22.31 -8.89 8.02
CA SER A 129 21.08 -8.64 7.25
C SER A 129 20.42 -7.46 7.96
N LEU A 130 20.46 -6.27 7.37
CA LEU A 130 19.92 -5.05 7.96
C LEU A 130 18.58 -5.44 8.57
N THR A 131 18.46 -5.38 9.90
CA THR A 131 17.22 -5.76 10.58
C THR A 131 16.12 -4.95 9.93
N ARG A 132 15.29 -5.62 9.14
CA ARG A 132 14.28 -4.93 8.35
C ARG A 132 13.14 -4.56 9.27
N SER A 133 12.55 -3.38 9.06
CA SER A 133 11.33 -3.03 9.78
C SER A 133 10.23 -4.04 9.43
N ALA A 134 9.25 -4.19 10.32
CA ALA A 134 7.96 -4.68 9.91
C ALA A 134 7.37 -3.76 8.81
N PRO A 135 6.45 -4.23 7.96
CA PRO A 135 5.87 -3.41 6.87
C PRO A 135 5.30 -2.08 7.37
N GLN A 136 5.76 -0.97 6.80
CA GLN A 136 5.40 0.40 7.15
C GLN A 136 4.54 1.03 6.06
N LEU A 137 3.28 1.34 6.37
CA LEU A 137 2.39 2.08 5.49
C LEU A 137 2.90 3.51 5.29
N VAL A 138 3.16 3.89 4.03
CA VAL A 138 3.60 5.24 3.69
C VAL A 138 2.40 6.13 3.39
N VAL A 139 2.27 7.22 4.14
CA VAL A 139 1.22 8.23 3.94
C VAL A 139 1.87 9.57 3.56
N PRO A 140 2.20 9.80 2.27
CA PRO A 140 2.99 10.95 1.83
C PRO A 140 2.15 12.23 1.70
N ILE A 141 2.07 13.00 2.78
CA ILE A 141 1.26 14.23 2.82
C ILE A 141 2.06 15.41 2.27
N VAL A 142 1.47 16.17 1.36
CA VAL A 142 2.01 17.45 0.90
C VAL A 142 1.11 18.61 1.32
N TYR A 143 1.69 19.68 1.84
CA TYR A 143 1.01 20.95 2.10
C TYR A 143 1.39 21.98 1.05
N GLN A 144 0.40 22.46 0.30
CA GLN A 144 0.53 23.55 -0.67
C GLN A 144 -0.58 24.57 -0.42
N GLY A 145 -0.23 25.85 -0.30
CA GLY A 145 -1.21 26.91 -0.02
C GLY A 145 -1.99 26.69 1.30
N GLY A 146 -1.40 26.00 2.28
CA GLY A 146 -2.03 25.68 3.56
C GLY A 146 -2.95 24.44 3.54
N VAL A 147 -3.22 23.87 2.36
CA VAL A 147 -4.07 22.68 2.23
C VAL A 147 -3.21 21.42 2.19
N GLY A 148 -3.54 20.45 3.05
CA GLY A 148 -2.92 19.13 3.04
C GLY A 148 -3.55 18.24 1.98
N GLN A 149 -2.73 17.60 1.17
CA GLN A 149 -3.12 16.70 0.10
C GLN A 149 -2.34 15.39 0.20
N LEU A 150 -2.97 14.29 -0.19
CA LEU A 150 -2.38 12.96 -0.20
C LEU A 150 -2.67 12.25 -1.52
N TYR A 151 -3.92 11.82 -1.73
CA TYR A 151 -4.38 11.04 -2.89
C TYR A 151 -5.61 11.63 -3.57
N GLU A 152 -6.15 12.73 -3.03
CA GLU A 152 -7.28 13.45 -3.61
C GLU A 152 -6.95 13.97 -5.03
N MET A 153 -5.67 14.27 -5.26
CA MET A 153 -5.07 14.63 -6.55
C MET A 153 -3.65 14.05 -6.67
N ARG A 154 -3.17 13.82 -7.90
CA ARG A 154 -1.77 13.44 -8.14
C ARG A 154 -0.83 14.59 -7.77
N THR A 155 0.12 14.31 -6.88
CA THR A 155 1.10 15.31 -6.44
C THR A 155 2.52 14.90 -6.84
N PRO A 156 3.44 15.87 -7.04
CA PRO A 156 4.84 15.54 -7.30
C PRO A 156 5.49 14.83 -6.10
N TRP A 157 4.94 15.01 -4.89
CA TRP A 157 5.40 14.29 -3.70
C TRP A 157 4.98 12.83 -3.70
N GLN A 158 3.73 12.53 -4.04
CA GLN A 158 3.26 11.17 -4.26
C GLN A 158 4.10 10.48 -5.33
N ARG A 159 4.39 11.18 -6.44
CA ARG A 159 5.24 10.64 -7.53
C ARG A 159 6.62 10.28 -7.02
N ALA A 160 7.29 11.16 -6.27
CA ALA A 160 8.62 10.90 -5.74
C ALA A 160 8.65 9.64 -4.83
N TRP A 161 7.60 9.41 -4.04
CA TRP A 161 7.48 8.20 -3.21
C TRP A 161 7.15 6.94 -4.01
N ALA A 162 6.31 7.05 -5.04
CA ALA A 162 5.99 5.95 -5.94
C ALA A 162 7.22 5.50 -6.76
N GLU A 163 8.04 6.47 -7.21
CA GLU A 163 9.26 6.22 -7.98
C GLU A 163 10.45 5.78 -7.11
N TYR A 164 10.38 6.00 -5.80
CA TYR A 164 11.46 5.65 -4.89
C TYR A 164 11.71 4.14 -4.88
N ARG A 165 12.98 3.75 -4.96
CA ARG A 165 13.39 2.34 -4.90
C ARG A 165 13.98 2.06 -3.53
N ASN A 166 13.30 1.27 -2.72
CA ASN A 166 13.69 1.00 -1.32
C ASN A 166 14.50 -0.29 -1.16
N ALA A 167 15.01 -0.87 -2.25
CA ALA A 167 15.79 -2.10 -2.22
C ALA A 167 16.92 -2.09 -1.16
N ASN A 168 17.60 -0.96 -1.01
CA ASN A 168 18.70 -0.81 -0.07
C ASN A 168 18.26 -0.26 1.30
N SER A 169 16.98 0.05 1.49
CA SER A 169 16.48 0.56 2.75
C SER A 169 16.23 -0.58 3.74
N PRO A 170 16.57 -0.40 5.03
CA PRO A 170 16.12 -1.31 6.07
C PRO A 170 14.61 -1.16 6.36
N ILE A 171 13.93 -0.17 5.77
CA ILE A 171 12.50 0.05 5.93
C ILE A 171 11.72 -0.63 4.83
N ASP A 172 10.80 -1.50 5.23
CA ASP A 172 9.85 -2.12 4.33
C ASP A 172 8.64 -1.20 4.11
N TYR A 173 8.58 -0.52 2.96
CA TYR A 173 7.54 0.45 2.69
C TYR A 173 6.37 -0.18 1.94
N VAL A 174 5.20 -0.18 2.55
CA VAL A 174 3.92 -0.42 1.89
C VAL A 174 3.45 0.90 1.31
N ARG A 175 3.35 0.96 -0.02
CA ARG A 175 2.98 2.19 -0.75
C ARG A 175 1.65 1.98 -1.48
N PRO A 176 0.56 2.54 -0.97
CA PRO A 176 -0.73 2.50 -1.64
C PRO A 176 -0.66 3.20 -3.00
N TYR A 177 -1.43 2.68 -3.96
CA TYR A 177 -1.58 3.32 -5.25
C TYR A 177 -2.22 4.70 -5.09
N GLY A 178 -3.21 4.81 -4.19
CA GLY A 178 -3.98 6.03 -3.94
C GLY A 178 -5.12 6.23 -4.93
N GLY A 179 -5.49 5.19 -5.69
CA GLY A 179 -6.63 5.21 -6.62
C GLY A 179 -7.88 4.56 -6.01
N GLY A 180 -9.05 4.82 -6.60
CA GLY A 180 -10.30 4.19 -6.19
C GLY A 180 -10.64 4.41 -4.71
N GLY A 181 -11.05 3.33 -4.03
CA GLY A 181 -11.46 3.35 -2.62
C GLY A 181 -10.35 3.74 -1.64
N GLU A 182 -9.08 3.51 -1.99
CA GLU A 182 -7.93 3.87 -1.13
C GLU A 182 -7.88 5.37 -0.86
N SER A 183 -8.27 6.19 -1.84
CA SER A 183 -8.31 7.66 -1.71
C SER A 183 -9.40 8.17 -0.75
N LEU A 184 -10.37 7.32 -0.39
CA LEU A 184 -11.41 7.63 0.60
C LEU A 184 -10.97 7.24 2.01
N LEU A 185 -10.17 6.17 2.12
CA LEU A 185 -9.64 5.68 3.39
C LEU A 185 -8.43 6.52 3.84
N LEU A 186 -7.51 6.78 2.92
CA LEU A 186 -6.29 7.52 3.16
C LEU A 186 -6.47 8.98 2.72
N THR A 187 -6.50 9.88 3.69
CA THR A 187 -6.61 11.33 3.48
C THR A 187 -5.56 12.07 4.31
N ALA A 188 -5.25 13.31 3.96
CA ALA A 188 -4.31 14.13 4.74
C ALA A 188 -4.76 14.32 6.22
N GLY A 189 -6.06 14.23 6.49
CA GLY A 189 -6.62 14.32 7.84
C GLY A 189 -6.32 13.11 8.73
N GLN A 190 -5.92 11.96 8.16
CA GLN A 190 -5.63 10.75 8.92
C GLN A 190 -4.49 10.95 9.92
N MET A 191 -3.47 11.73 9.56
CA MET A 191 -2.34 12.06 10.45
C MET A 191 -2.77 12.75 11.76
N GLY A 192 -3.94 13.42 11.78
CA GLY A 192 -4.50 14.03 12.99
C GLY A 192 -5.33 13.06 13.83
N ARG A 193 -5.73 11.90 13.28
CA ARG A 193 -6.53 10.90 13.97
C ARG A 193 -5.62 9.98 14.76
N ARG A 194 -5.74 9.99 16.09
CA ARG A 194 -4.97 9.11 17.00
C ARG A 194 -5.70 7.83 17.41
N SER A 195 -6.85 7.55 16.78
CA SER A 195 -7.63 6.36 17.12
C SER A 195 -6.89 5.10 16.68
N ARG A 196 -6.42 4.31 17.64
CA ARG A 196 -5.72 3.03 17.40
C ARG A 196 -6.61 2.02 16.68
N SER A 197 -7.89 1.93 17.05
CA SER A 197 -8.84 1.02 16.41
C SER A 197 -9.06 1.36 14.93
N TRP A 198 -9.11 2.65 14.60
CA TRP A 198 -9.21 3.10 13.21
C TRP A 198 -7.91 2.84 12.42
N TRP A 199 -6.76 3.10 13.04
CA TRP A 199 -5.47 2.78 12.42
C TRP A 199 -5.30 1.29 12.16
N ARG A 200 -5.78 0.42 13.05
CA ARG A 200 -5.76 -1.02 12.83
C ARG A 200 -6.53 -1.41 11.57
N VAL A 201 -7.76 -0.92 11.39
CA VAL A 201 -8.55 -1.19 10.17
C VAL A 201 -7.80 -0.76 8.91
N ILE A 202 -7.15 0.41 8.93
CA ILE A 202 -6.34 0.88 7.80
C ILE A 202 -5.13 -0.04 7.58
N LEU A 203 -4.40 -0.35 8.64
CA LEU A 203 -3.17 -1.13 8.56
C LEU A 203 -3.43 -2.57 8.10
N ASP A 204 -4.53 -3.18 8.55
CA ASP A 204 -4.98 -4.50 8.10
C ASP A 204 -5.34 -4.50 6.61
N GLU A 205 -6.07 -3.49 6.13
CA GLU A 205 -6.43 -3.33 4.70
C GLU A 205 -5.19 -3.28 3.81
N PHE A 206 -4.11 -2.64 4.28
CA PHE A 206 -2.87 -2.49 3.51
C PHE A 206 -1.80 -3.52 3.85
N GLY A 207 -2.04 -4.46 4.78
CA GLY A 207 -1.06 -5.45 5.22
C GLY A 207 0.19 -4.83 5.86
N ALA A 208 0.02 -3.73 6.59
CA ALA A 208 1.09 -3.00 7.25
C ALA A 208 1.07 -3.20 8.76
N ALA A 209 2.23 -3.21 9.41
CA ALA A 209 2.34 -3.33 10.87
C ALA A 209 2.37 -1.97 11.58
N ASN A 210 2.79 -0.92 10.89
CA ASN A 210 2.80 0.44 11.41
C ASN A 210 2.75 1.46 10.26
N VAL A 211 2.68 2.75 10.56
CA VAL A 211 2.53 3.85 9.60
C VAL A 211 3.64 4.89 9.73
N VAL A 212 4.10 5.42 8.60
CA VAL A 212 5.02 6.56 8.51
C VAL A 212 4.39 7.71 7.73
N PHE A 213 4.62 8.94 8.18
CA PHE A 213 4.10 10.17 7.58
C PHE A 213 5.25 11.05 7.10
N PRO A 214 5.72 10.85 5.85
CA PRO A 214 6.63 11.79 5.23
C PRO A 214 5.87 13.02 4.75
N VAL A 215 5.97 14.11 5.52
CA VAL A 215 5.26 15.36 5.27
C VAL A 215 6.15 16.34 4.51
N ALA A 216 5.69 16.86 3.38
CA ALA A 216 6.34 17.92 2.62
C ALA A 216 5.51 19.21 2.62
N ARG A 217 6.04 20.32 3.13
CA ARG A 217 5.45 21.66 2.97
C ARG A 217 6.20 22.42 1.88
N LEU A 218 5.53 22.72 0.78
CA LEU A 218 6.14 23.38 -0.38
C LEU A 218 5.63 24.81 -0.51
N GLU A 219 6.55 25.76 -0.37
CA GLU A 219 6.27 27.19 -0.44
C GLU A 219 6.98 27.79 -1.66
N ARG A 220 6.19 28.30 -2.61
CA ARG A 220 6.70 29.07 -3.75
C ARG A 220 6.89 30.50 -3.31
N GLN A 221 8.11 31.01 -3.43
CA GLN A 221 8.40 32.39 -3.01
C GLN A 221 7.79 33.42 -3.99
N TRP A 222 7.74 33.08 -5.27
CA TRP A 222 7.04 33.82 -6.32
C TRP A 222 6.75 32.88 -7.52
N PRO A 223 5.86 33.25 -8.47
CA PRO A 223 5.64 32.46 -9.68
C PRO A 223 6.94 32.24 -10.46
N GLY A 224 7.28 30.97 -10.76
CA GLY A 224 8.54 30.60 -11.41
C GLY A 224 9.80 30.72 -10.54
N GLY A 225 9.65 31.16 -9.29
CA GLY A 225 10.73 31.32 -8.31
C GLY A 225 11.15 30.04 -7.61
N PRO A 226 12.10 30.13 -6.68
CA PRO A 226 12.57 29.00 -5.92
C PRO A 226 11.44 28.42 -5.05
N VAL A 227 11.42 27.11 -4.94
CA VAL A 227 10.49 26.37 -4.09
C VAL A 227 11.22 25.98 -2.81
N LYS A 228 10.79 26.51 -1.68
CA LYS A 228 11.28 26.11 -0.36
C LYS A 228 10.45 24.92 0.13
N GLY A 229 11.10 23.77 0.31
CA GLY A 229 10.52 22.57 0.90
C GLY A 229 10.92 22.43 2.36
N THR A 230 9.94 22.27 3.24
CA THR A 230 10.15 21.80 4.62
C THR A 230 9.64 20.38 4.73
N PHE A 231 10.53 19.44 5.04
CA PHE A 231 10.23 18.02 5.12
C PHE A 231 10.26 17.58 6.58
N THR A 232 9.26 16.80 6.99
CA THR A 232 9.14 16.28 8.36
C THR A 232 8.87 14.79 8.30
N ALA A 233 9.68 14.01 9.03
CA ALA A 233 9.47 12.59 9.24
C ALA A 233 8.67 12.40 10.54
N ARG A 234 7.57 11.65 10.46
CA ARG A 234 6.76 11.25 11.61
C ARG A 234 6.32 9.80 11.47
N TYR A 235 5.92 9.15 12.56
CA TYR A 235 5.50 7.75 12.53
C TYR A 235 4.45 7.44 13.61
N GLY A 236 3.80 6.29 13.46
CA GLY A 236 2.87 5.72 14.43
C GLY A 236 1.51 6.40 14.47
N ALA A 237 0.51 5.67 14.97
CA ALA A 237 -0.86 6.18 15.15
C ALA A 237 -0.93 7.47 15.97
N ASP A 238 0.01 7.68 16.91
CA ASP A 238 0.11 8.88 17.75
C ASP A 238 0.75 10.08 17.05
N ASN A 239 1.22 9.89 15.80
CA ASN A 239 1.85 10.90 14.98
C ASN A 239 3.11 11.49 15.65
N THR A 240 4.05 10.64 16.01
CA THR A 240 5.29 10.99 16.73
C THR A 240 6.31 11.65 15.80
N TYR A 241 6.88 12.77 16.22
CA TYR A 241 7.92 13.49 15.48
C TYR A 241 9.26 12.74 15.54
N LEU A 242 9.94 12.61 14.40
CA LEU A 242 11.31 12.09 14.32
C LEU A 242 12.33 13.20 14.07
N ALA A 243 12.22 13.86 12.90
CA ALA A 243 13.12 14.92 12.49
C ALA A 243 12.48 15.79 11.39
N SER A 244 13.08 16.94 11.13
CA SER A 244 12.71 17.81 10.03
C SER A 244 13.92 18.48 9.41
N PHE A 245 13.86 18.74 8.11
CA PHE A 245 14.90 19.46 7.39
C PHE A 245 14.29 20.30 6.27
N THR A 246 15.06 21.26 5.77
CA THR A 246 14.65 22.13 4.66
C THR A 246 15.53 21.93 3.44
N MET A 247 14.95 22.04 2.25
CA MET A 247 15.67 22.10 0.99
C MET A 247 15.04 23.18 0.10
N THR A 248 15.83 23.72 -0.82
CA THR A 248 15.36 24.75 -1.75
C THR A 248 15.68 24.32 -3.18
N ALA A 249 14.65 24.22 -4.02
CA ALA A 249 14.80 24.07 -5.46
C ALA A 249 14.94 25.47 -6.05
N LYS A 250 15.95 25.69 -6.88
CA LYS A 250 16.23 27.01 -7.48
C LYS A 250 15.16 27.44 -8.48
N THR A 251 14.52 26.47 -9.13
CA THR A 251 13.45 26.66 -10.13
C THR A 251 12.40 25.57 -9.98
N GLU A 252 11.25 25.72 -10.63
CA GLU A 252 10.17 24.72 -10.62
C GLU A 252 10.63 23.41 -11.30
N GLU A 253 11.47 23.47 -12.34
CA GLU A 253 12.02 22.29 -13.01
C GLU A 253 12.97 21.49 -12.12
N ALA A 254 13.61 22.14 -11.14
CA ALA A 254 14.48 21.49 -10.17
C ALA A 254 13.69 20.82 -9.02
N LEU A 255 12.38 21.05 -8.92
CA LEU A 255 11.54 20.53 -7.85
C LEU A 255 11.55 18.99 -7.80
N PRO A 256 11.33 18.22 -8.89
CA PRO A 256 11.33 16.77 -8.84
C PRO A 256 12.65 16.19 -8.32
N ALA A 257 13.79 16.73 -8.76
CA ALA A 257 15.10 16.31 -8.27
C ALA A 257 15.29 16.59 -6.78
N MET A 258 14.83 17.75 -6.29
CA MET A 258 14.83 18.07 -4.85
C MET A 258 13.96 17.08 -4.06
N LEU A 259 12.76 16.74 -4.56
CA LEU A 259 11.86 15.80 -3.89
C LEU A 259 12.48 14.41 -3.80
N ALA A 260 13.10 13.91 -4.88
CA ALA A 260 13.80 12.63 -4.84
C ALA A 260 14.95 12.62 -3.80
N GLN A 261 15.72 13.71 -3.70
CA GLN A 261 16.74 13.85 -2.66
C GLN A 261 16.13 13.91 -1.24
N ALA A 262 14.98 14.56 -1.09
CA ALA A 262 14.27 14.62 0.18
C ALA A 262 13.75 13.23 0.61
N VAL A 263 13.25 12.40 -0.33
CA VAL A 263 12.85 11.02 -0.01
C VAL A 263 14.04 10.23 0.53
N ASN A 264 15.22 10.29 -0.12
CA ASN A 264 16.44 9.63 0.38
C ASN A 264 16.84 10.10 1.79
N LYS A 265 16.70 11.40 2.09
CA LYS A 265 16.97 11.92 3.44
C LYS A 265 15.94 11.43 4.46
N LEU A 266 14.64 11.40 4.12
CA LEU A 266 13.60 10.86 4.99
C LEU A 266 13.82 9.38 5.26
N ASP A 267 14.19 8.61 4.25
CA ASP A 267 14.55 7.20 4.41
C ASP A 267 15.69 7.02 5.42
N SER A 268 16.75 7.82 5.31
CA SER A 268 17.85 7.79 6.29
C SER A 268 17.40 8.10 7.72
N ILE A 269 16.42 8.98 7.90
CA ILE A 269 15.85 9.31 9.21
C ILE A 269 15.05 8.12 9.76
N TYR A 270 14.22 7.49 8.93
CA TYR A 270 13.46 6.29 9.33
C TYR A 270 14.39 5.12 9.64
N ALA A 271 15.42 4.89 8.82
CA ALA A 271 16.44 3.88 9.05
C ALA A 271 17.17 4.10 10.38
N GLN A 272 17.55 5.33 10.71
CA GLN A 272 18.15 5.67 12.01
C GLN A 272 17.15 5.47 13.16
N ALA A 273 15.87 5.82 12.96
CA ALA A 273 14.82 5.60 13.95
C ALA A 273 14.63 4.09 14.23
N LEU A 274 14.70 3.23 13.21
CA LEU A 274 14.68 1.78 13.36
C LEU A 274 15.92 1.27 14.11
N ALA A 275 17.12 1.69 13.69
CA ALA A 275 18.37 1.29 14.31
C ALA A 275 18.45 1.69 15.79
N SER A 276 17.83 2.83 16.16
CA SER A 276 17.73 3.29 17.55
C SER A 276 16.57 2.68 18.34
N GLY A 277 15.78 1.78 17.74
CA GLY A 277 14.62 1.14 18.36
C GLY A 277 13.39 2.03 18.53
N LYS A 278 13.39 3.26 18.01
CA LYS A 278 12.24 4.18 18.07
C LYS A 278 11.12 3.77 17.11
N LEU A 279 11.49 3.29 15.92
CA LEU A 279 10.57 2.78 14.91
C LEU A 279 10.45 1.27 15.09
N SER A 280 9.45 0.81 15.81
CA SER A 280 9.13 -0.62 16.00
C SER A 280 7.69 -0.91 15.59
N ALA A 281 7.35 -2.20 15.46
CA ALA A 281 5.94 -2.61 15.47
C ALA A 281 5.29 -2.07 16.76
N ASP A 282 4.13 -1.43 16.62
CA ASP A 282 3.41 -0.92 17.77
C ASP A 282 2.61 -2.07 18.38
N LYS A 283 3.10 -2.59 19.52
CA LYS A 283 2.47 -3.71 20.24
C LYS A 283 1.03 -3.42 20.65
N THR A 284 0.59 -2.16 20.66
CA THR A 284 -0.81 -1.79 20.96
C THR A 284 -1.73 -1.90 19.74
N LEU A 285 -1.16 -2.05 18.54
CA LEU A 285 -1.87 -2.42 17.32
C LEU A 285 -1.96 -3.95 17.19
N ASP A 286 -0.97 -4.67 17.72
CA ASP A 286 -0.97 -6.12 17.91
C ASP A 286 -1.77 -6.52 19.15
N ILE A 287 -3.09 -6.38 19.11
CA ILE A 287 -3.95 -7.18 19.99
C ILE A 287 -4.15 -8.50 19.25
N GLU A 288 -3.36 -9.53 19.58
CA GLU A 288 -3.85 -10.92 19.48
C GLU A 288 -5.27 -10.85 19.99
N GLU A 289 -6.27 -11.10 19.12
CA GLU A 289 -7.69 -11.05 19.45
C GLU A 289 -7.85 -11.57 20.87
N GLY A 290 -7.95 -10.62 21.81
CA GLY A 290 -8.03 -10.96 23.21
C GLY A 290 -9.37 -11.62 23.26
N VAL A 291 -9.36 -12.96 23.28
CA VAL A 291 -10.51 -13.81 23.52
C VAL A 291 -11.20 -13.12 24.67
N ILE A 292 -12.32 -12.46 24.39
CA ILE A 292 -13.14 -11.88 25.45
C ILE A 292 -13.38 -13.07 26.35
N ASP A 293 -12.85 -13.01 27.57
CA ASP A 293 -12.92 -14.13 28.48
C ASP A 293 -14.40 -14.56 28.52
N PRO A 294 -14.74 -15.78 28.07
CA PRO A 294 -16.13 -16.19 27.94
C PRO A 294 -16.85 -16.12 29.29
N GLU A 295 -16.12 -16.21 30.41
CA GLU A 295 -16.66 -15.96 31.73
C GLU A 295 -17.03 -14.49 31.97
N LEU A 296 -16.25 -13.53 31.46
CA LEU A 296 -16.55 -12.10 31.58
C LEU A 296 -17.75 -11.72 30.71
N LEU A 297 -17.86 -12.28 29.50
CA LEU A 297 -19.02 -12.08 28.64
C LEU A 297 -20.28 -12.72 29.23
N ALA A 298 -20.16 -13.91 29.82
CA ALA A 298 -21.23 -14.59 30.55
C ALA A 298 -21.65 -13.81 31.81
N ALA A 299 -20.70 -13.25 32.56
CA ALA A 299 -20.98 -12.46 33.76
C ALA A 299 -21.69 -11.15 33.43
N LEU A 300 -21.28 -10.46 32.36
CA LEU A 300 -21.93 -9.22 31.89
C LEU A 300 -23.34 -9.48 31.32
N THR A 301 -23.55 -10.59 30.63
CA THR A 301 -24.87 -10.97 30.11
C THR A 301 -25.80 -11.49 31.22
N ALA A 302 -25.28 -12.19 32.23
CA ALA A 302 -26.03 -12.56 33.43
C ALA A 302 -26.46 -11.33 34.23
N ALA A 303 -25.53 -10.39 34.48
CA ALA A 303 -25.83 -9.14 35.17
C ALA A 303 -26.86 -8.25 34.44
N ALA A 304 -26.88 -8.29 33.11
CA ALA A 304 -27.89 -7.60 32.30
C ALA A 304 -29.27 -8.26 32.36
N ASN A 305 -29.33 -9.58 32.59
CA ASN A 305 -30.58 -10.34 32.67
C ASN A 305 -31.17 -10.38 34.09
N ASP A 306 -30.34 -10.28 35.13
CA ASP A 306 -30.77 -10.27 36.54
C ASP A 306 -31.29 -8.89 37.01
N GLY A 307 -31.19 -7.86 36.16
CA GLY A 307 -31.70 -6.51 36.41
C GLY A 307 -33.15 -6.28 35.98
N ALA A 308 -33.90 -7.31 35.60
CA ALA A 308 -35.30 -7.18 35.20
C ALA A 308 -36.26 -7.11 36.41
N ALA A 309 -36.16 -6.04 37.20
CA ALA A 309 -37.27 -5.60 38.04
C ALA A 309 -38.24 -4.75 37.18
N PRO A 310 -39.57 -4.96 37.24
CA PRO A 310 -40.51 -4.16 36.47
C PRO A 310 -40.61 -2.77 37.10
N ALA A 311 -39.97 -1.78 36.49
CA ALA A 311 -40.19 -0.38 36.84
C ALA A 311 -41.55 0.10 36.28
N PRO A 312 -42.32 0.89 37.05
CA PRO A 312 -43.64 1.36 36.62
C PRO A 312 -43.52 2.41 35.51
N VAL A 313 -44.50 2.39 34.61
CA VAL A 313 -44.73 3.38 33.56
C VAL A 313 -44.85 4.80 34.16
N ALA A 314 -43.81 5.61 33.97
CA ALA A 314 -43.89 7.06 34.07
C ALA A 314 -43.95 7.65 32.65
N ARG A 315 -45.08 8.30 32.38
CA ARG A 315 -45.33 9.07 31.17
C ARG A 315 -44.63 10.42 31.31
N GLU A 316 -43.52 10.63 30.61
CA GLU A 316 -42.97 11.96 30.37
C GLU A 316 -42.71 12.17 28.88
N THR A 317 -43.42 13.16 28.36
CA THR A 317 -43.28 13.76 27.04
C THR A 317 -41.89 14.37 26.86
N SER A 318 -41.15 13.95 25.84
CA SER A 318 -40.00 14.71 25.34
C SER A 318 -39.99 14.68 23.82
N ALA A 319 -39.90 15.88 23.26
CA ALA A 319 -39.96 16.18 21.85
C ALA A 319 -38.78 15.57 21.07
N ALA A 320 -39.08 15.15 19.85
CA ALA A 320 -38.15 14.51 18.93
C ALA A 320 -37.02 15.45 18.46
N THR A 321 -35.79 14.95 18.52
CA THR A 321 -34.72 15.28 17.56
C THR A 321 -34.26 13.95 16.96
N PRO A 322 -34.26 13.75 15.63
CA PRO A 322 -33.90 12.45 15.05
C PRO A 322 -32.39 12.24 15.11
N ALA A 323 -31.95 11.29 15.94
CA ALA A 323 -30.66 10.64 15.78
C ALA A 323 -30.78 9.55 14.69
N PRO A 324 -29.79 9.36 13.81
CA PRO A 324 -29.84 8.28 12.83
C PRO A 324 -29.87 6.93 13.54
N ALA A 325 -30.85 6.09 13.18
CA ALA A 325 -30.94 4.73 13.64
C ALA A 325 -29.69 3.96 13.18
N GLN A 326 -28.91 3.47 14.14
CA GLN A 326 -27.93 2.42 13.89
C GLN A 326 -28.73 1.14 13.67
N THR A 327 -28.86 0.73 12.41
CA THR A 327 -29.33 -0.62 12.07
C THR A 327 -28.32 -1.60 12.63
N ALA A 328 -28.75 -2.42 13.60
CA ALA A 328 -27.98 -3.54 14.11
C ALA A 328 -27.51 -4.41 12.93
N THR A 329 -26.20 -4.58 12.79
CA THR A 329 -25.60 -5.53 11.85
C THR A 329 -26.01 -6.94 12.31
N PRO A 330 -26.72 -7.74 11.50
CA PRO A 330 -27.02 -9.10 11.89
C PRO A 330 -25.71 -9.89 11.98
N ALA A 331 -25.56 -10.68 13.04
CA ALA A 331 -24.49 -11.66 13.18
C ALA A 331 -24.54 -12.61 11.97
N GLY A 332 -23.61 -12.43 11.04
CA GLY A 332 -23.44 -13.27 9.87
C GLY A 332 -21.99 -13.73 9.77
N ILE A 333 -21.79 -14.98 9.34
CA ILE A 333 -20.47 -15.55 9.09
C ILE A 333 -19.98 -15.16 7.69
N SER A 334 -18.67 -14.98 7.53
CA SER A 334 -18.05 -14.82 6.21
C SER A 334 -17.60 -16.19 5.71
N ILE A 335 -18.09 -16.60 4.54
CA ILE A 335 -17.76 -17.90 3.94
C ILE A 335 -16.97 -17.67 2.65
N ALA A 336 -15.84 -18.36 2.51
CA ALA A 336 -15.06 -18.35 1.29
C ALA A 336 -15.72 -19.24 0.22
N VAL A 337 -16.06 -18.67 -0.94
CA VAL A 337 -16.67 -19.37 -2.07
C VAL A 337 -15.71 -19.35 -3.26
N GLN A 338 -15.19 -20.53 -3.63
CA GLN A 338 -14.36 -20.75 -4.81
C GLN A 338 -15.25 -21.06 -6.02
N ILE A 339 -15.06 -20.34 -7.11
CA ILE A 339 -15.94 -20.38 -8.29
C ILE A 339 -15.08 -20.76 -9.48
N ALA A 340 -15.47 -21.79 -10.22
CA ALA A 340 -14.87 -22.06 -11.52
C ALA A 340 -15.28 -20.97 -12.52
N THR A 341 -14.32 -20.18 -13.02
CA THR A 341 -14.54 -19.03 -13.90
C THR A 341 -13.81 -19.21 -15.23
N PRO A 342 -14.29 -20.08 -16.13
CA PRO A 342 -13.68 -20.30 -17.45
C PRO A 342 -13.76 -19.07 -18.35
N ASP A 343 -14.76 -18.21 -18.16
CA ASP A 343 -14.99 -16.97 -18.91
C ASP A 343 -15.62 -15.89 -17.99
N PRO A 344 -15.62 -14.61 -18.40
CA PRO A 344 -16.20 -13.52 -17.61
C PRO A 344 -17.70 -13.64 -17.33
N ALA A 345 -18.48 -14.22 -18.24
CA ALA A 345 -19.92 -14.37 -18.06
C ALA A 345 -20.26 -15.42 -16.98
N SER A 346 -19.41 -16.44 -16.82
CA SER A 346 -19.49 -17.42 -15.75
C SER A 346 -19.30 -16.79 -14.35
N PHE A 347 -18.43 -15.78 -14.24
CA PHE A 347 -18.26 -15.01 -12.99
C PHE A 347 -19.49 -14.17 -12.65
N ASP A 348 -20.01 -13.41 -13.62
CA ASP A 348 -21.21 -12.58 -13.42
C ASP A 348 -22.46 -13.40 -13.05
N ALA A 349 -22.56 -14.62 -13.61
CA ALA A 349 -23.62 -15.56 -13.28
C ALA A 349 -23.51 -16.05 -11.82
N ALA A 350 -22.30 -16.32 -11.35
CA ALA A 350 -22.05 -16.75 -9.97
C ALA A 350 -22.31 -15.62 -8.96
N LEU A 351 -21.88 -14.39 -9.26
CA LEU A 351 -22.15 -13.21 -8.44
C LEU A 351 -23.65 -12.95 -8.27
N ARG A 352 -24.42 -13.03 -9.36
CA ARG A 352 -25.90 -12.90 -9.31
C ARG A 352 -26.56 -14.04 -8.54
N ALA A 353 -26.05 -15.27 -8.69
CA ALA A 353 -26.58 -16.42 -7.95
C ALA A 353 -26.36 -16.28 -6.44
N LEU A 354 -25.16 -15.86 -6.02
CA LEU A 354 -24.82 -15.65 -4.61
C LEU A 354 -25.63 -14.51 -3.99
N ASN A 355 -25.70 -13.35 -4.65
CA ASN A 355 -26.45 -12.19 -4.15
C ASN A 355 -27.98 -12.41 -4.11
N SER A 356 -28.49 -13.41 -4.82
CA SER A 356 -29.92 -13.74 -4.81
C SER A 356 -30.29 -14.81 -3.79
N VAL A 357 -29.34 -15.36 -3.02
CA VAL A 357 -29.61 -16.30 -1.92
C VAL A 357 -30.14 -15.51 -0.71
N PRO A 358 -31.33 -15.83 -0.18
CA PRO A 358 -31.87 -15.21 1.03
C PRO A 358 -30.93 -15.44 2.22
N GLY A 359 -30.57 -14.36 2.91
CA GLY A 359 -29.62 -14.38 4.04
C GLY A 359 -28.19 -13.98 3.67
N VAL A 360 -27.88 -13.78 2.38
CA VAL A 360 -26.60 -13.15 1.99
C VAL A 360 -26.64 -11.66 2.29
N THR A 361 -25.73 -11.21 3.16
CA THR A 361 -25.60 -9.82 3.61
C THR A 361 -24.65 -9.01 2.72
N GLY A 362 -23.76 -9.69 2.00
CA GLY A 362 -22.87 -9.07 1.02
C GLY A 362 -21.94 -10.07 0.36
N THR A 363 -21.41 -9.72 -0.80
CA THR A 363 -20.38 -10.51 -1.50
C THR A 363 -19.21 -9.60 -1.88
N THR A 364 -17.99 -10.02 -1.56
CA THR A 364 -16.76 -9.28 -1.87
C THR A 364 -15.78 -10.19 -2.61
N THR A 365 -15.26 -9.74 -3.74
CA THR A 365 -14.31 -10.53 -4.55
C THR A 365 -12.91 -10.43 -3.95
N SER A 366 -12.44 -11.51 -3.33
CA SER A 366 -11.08 -11.57 -2.78
C SER A 366 -10.01 -11.85 -3.84
N SER A 367 -10.34 -12.62 -4.88
CA SER A 367 -9.42 -12.90 -5.99
C SER A 367 -10.20 -13.22 -7.27
N LEU A 368 -9.85 -12.59 -8.39
CA LEU A 368 -10.48 -12.78 -9.69
C LEU A 368 -9.48 -13.43 -10.66
N ALA A 369 -9.81 -14.63 -11.14
CA ALA A 369 -8.98 -15.37 -12.10
C ALA A 369 -9.84 -15.87 -13.27
N ILE A 370 -9.89 -15.07 -14.35
CA ILE A 370 -10.57 -15.46 -15.60
C ILE A 370 -9.76 -16.54 -16.31
N GLY A 371 -10.38 -17.69 -16.61
CA GLY A 371 -9.70 -18.90 -17.08
C GLY A 371 -9.22 -19.82 -15.95
N GLY A 372 -9.58 -19.52 -14.69
CA GLY A 372 -9.17 -20.26 -13.50
C GLY A 372 -10.28 -20.36 -12.46
N THR A 373 -9.93 -20.28 -11.18
CA THR A 373 -10.88 -20.28 -10.05
C THR A 373 -10.83 -18.95 -9.32
N SER A 374 -11.97 -18.26 -9.29
CA SER A 374 -12.12 -17.00 -8.55
C SER A 374 -12.57 -17.29 -7.12
N VAL A 375 -12.14 -16.47 -6.16
CA VAL A 375 -12.50 -16.62 -4.74
C VAL A 375 -13.28 -15.40 -4.29
N MET A 376 -14.46 -15.64 -3.73
CA MET A 376 -15.34 -14.62 -3.18
C MET A 376 -15.57 -14.86 -1.69
N GLN A 377 -15.69 -13.79 -0.92
CA GLN A 377 -16.17 -13.84 0.45
C GLN A 377 -17.65 -13.48 0.46
N VAL A 378 -18.45 -14.30 1.14
CA VAL A 378 -19.90 -14.15 1.20
C VAL A 378 -20.29 -14.00 2.66
N GLY A 379 -20.80 -12.83 3.03
CA GLY A 379 -21.44 -12.63 4.31
C GLY A 379 -22.81 -13.32 4.30
N TYR A 380 -23.06 -14.23 5.23
CA TYR A 380 -24.29 -15.00 5.31
C TYR A 380 -24.83 -15.04 6.74
N SER A 381 -26.13 -14.79 6.91
CA SER A 381 -26.80 -14.74 8.22
C SER A 381 -27.23 -16.11 8.76
N GLY A 382 -26.63 -17.20 8.27
CA GLY A 382 -26.95 -18.59 8.62
C GLY A 382 -25.70 -19.47 8.58
N ASP A 383 -25.85 -20.79 8.56
CA ASP A 383 -24.72 -21.72 8.49
C ASP A 383 -24.27 -22.03 7.04
N ILE A 384 -23.04 -22.56 6.91
CA ILE A 384 -22.46 -22.94 5.62
C ILE A 384 -23.26 -24.04 4.90
N ALA A 385 -23.95 -24.90 5.65
CA ALA A 385 -24.78 -25.97 5.12
C ALA A 385 -26.07 -25.43 4.45
N ALA A 386 -26.72 -24.42 5.04
CA ALA A 386 -27.88 -23.76 4.47
C ALA A 386 -27.54 -22.96 3.20
N LEU A 387 -26.36 -22.32 3.17
CA LEU A 387 -25.86 -21.66 1.95
C LEU A 387 -25.61 -22.69 0.84
N ALA A 388 -24.95 -23.80 1.15
CA ALA A 388 -24.71 -24.87 0.19
C ALA A 388 -26.01 -25.50 -0.33
N GLY A 389 -27.00 -25.73 0.53
CA GLY A 389 -28.33 -26.22 0.15
C GLY A 389 -29.06 -25.26 -0.79
N SER A 390 -29.01 -23.96 -0.49
CA SER A 390 -29.64 -22.90 -1.31
C SER A 390 -29.02 -22.79 -2.71
N LEU A 391 -27.71 -22.99 -2.81
CA LEU A 391 -26.99 -22.98 -4.09
C LEU A 391 -27.28 -24.24 -4.92
N ARG A 392 -27.35 -25.42 -4.29
CA ARG A 392 -27.74 -26.67 -4.96
C ARG A 392 -29.17 -26.61 -5.51
N ALA A 393 -30.11 -26.07 -4.74
CA ALA A 393 -31.50 -25.88 -5.19
C ALA A 393 -31.61 -24.98 -6.44
N ARG A 394 -30.59 -24.18 -6.72
CA ARG A 394 -30.48 -23.28 -7.87
C ARG A 394 -29.64 -23.86 -9.01
N GLY A 395 -29.30 -25.15 -8.95
CA GLY A 395 -28.62 -25.88 -10.00
C GLY A 395 -27.10 -25.77 -10.01
N TRP A 396 -26.48 -25.29 -8.92
CA TRP A 396 -25.02 -25.28 -8.79
C TRP A 396 -24.51 -26.60 -8.23
N GLN A 397 -23.39 -27.08 -8.76
CA GLN A 397 -22.62 -28.15 -8.12
C GLN A 397 -21.82 -27.53 -6.97
N VAL A 398 -22.07 -27.98 -5.74
CA VAL A 398 -21.44 -27.43 -4.53
C VAL A 398 -20.69 -28.51 -3.78
N THR A 399 -19.37 -28.35 -3.68
CA THR A 399 -18.50 -29.13 -2.80
C THR A 399 -18.25 -28.31 -1.53
N GLN A 400 -18.59 -28.87 -0.37
CA GLN A 400 -18.44 -28.21 0.92
C GLN A 400 -17.16 -28.69 1.61
N GLY A 401 -16.29 -27.74 1.97
CA GLY A 401 -15.15 -27.93 2.87
C GLY A 401 -15.47 -27.44 4.29
N THR A 402 -14.47 -27.42 5.17
CA THR A 402 -14.64 -27.05 6.58
C THR A 402 -15.17 -25.62 6.75
N ASP A 403 -14.61 -24.64 6.03
CA ASP A 403 -15.01 -23.22 6.08
C ASP A 403 -15.13 -22.57 4.68
N ALA A 404 -15.18 -23.40 3.63
CA ALA A 404 -15.23 -22.93 2.26
C ALA A 404 -16.18 -23.76 1.39
N LEU A 405 -16.80 -23.11 0.40
CA LEU A 405 -17.62 -23.77 -0.62
C LEU A 405 -16.92 -23.66 -1.97
N ARG A 406 -16.80 -24.76 -2.69
CA ARG A 406 -16.44 -24.73 -4.10
C ARG A 406 -17.69 -24.91 -4.94
N ILE A 407 -17.95 -23.97 -5.84
CA ILE A 407 -19.09 -24.00 -6.73
C ILE A 407 -18.65 -24.04 -8.18
N SER A 408 -19.32 -24.88 -8.95
CA SER A 408 -19.23 -24.93 -10.40
C SER A 408 -20.63 -25.06 -10.99
N ARG A 409 -20.77 -24.58 -12.21
CA ARG A 409 -22.01 -24.71 -12.96
C ARG A 409 -21.94 -25.88 -13.92
#